data_AF-A0A4E9D9F3-F1
#
_entry.id   AF-A0A4E9D9F3-F1
#
_cell.length_a   1.000
_cell.length_b   1.000
_cell.length_c   1.000
_cell.angle_alpha   90.00
_cell.angle_beta   90.00
_cell.angle_gamma   90.00
#
_symmetry.space_group_name_H-M   'P 1'
#
loop_
_entity.id
_entity.type
_entity.pdbx_description
1 polymer ?
#
loop_
_entity_poly.entity_id
_entity_poly.type
_entity_poly.pdbx_seq_one_letter_code
_entity_poly.pdbx_strand_id
1 'polypeptide(L)'
;MSSTTTAGAAATLAMQAKFGQILCSAPTHVAVDDFANRLDQITRSIAEEYNKGKKADDPSRLRHRFMLRVFTSNNELRALRALLEKPDAIDAAGKTGYRSPDSRLLLEAASIFSLLLATGNISYAEYSKLLADGDAIYKGFMTDMINKADLLCTTPANTTRKPIPTWKQRFASGVAIDEAGNMNRADLYSVWGNTLLPCFLFGHPLHPPDITPNYQGGPTFMTTNEKDGNGNFLNRFAADGGVSPLAFFVATGIPVYRLKTQP
;
A
#
# COMPACT_ATOMS: atom_id res chain seq x y z
N MET A 1 -4.12 -4.69 16.15
CA MET A 1 -4.34 -5.00 14.72
C MET A 1 -5.62 -5.82 14.61
N SER A 2 -6.55 -5.48 13.69
CA SER A 2 -7.91 -6.02 13.70
C SER A 2 -8.02 -7.41 13.04
N SER A 3 -9.00 -8.22 13.46
CA SER A 3 -9.33 -9.49 12.81
C SER A 3 -9.79 -9.30 11.36
N THR A 4 -10.41 -8.15 11.07
CA THR A 4 -10.87 -7.74 9.73
C THR A 4 -9.70 -7.59 8.76
N THR A 5 -8.61 -6.93 9.15
CA THR A 5 -7.42 -6.76 8.29
C THR A 5 -6.78 -8.11 7.93
N THR A 6 -6.84 -9.09 8.84
CA THR A 6 -6.34 -10.46 8.57
C THR A 6 -7.17 -11.17 7.50
N ALA A 7 -8.48 -11.21 7.68
CA ALA A 7 -9.39 -11.82 6.71
C ALA A 7 -9.32 -11.09 5.36
N GLY A 8 -9.23 -9.75 5.40
CA GLY A 8 -9.08 -8.92 4.22
C GLY A 8 -7.79 -9.18 3.45
N ALA A 9 -6.66 -9.35 4.15
CA ALA A 9 -5.40 -9.73 3.53
C ALA A 9 -5.44 -11.13 2.90
N ALA A 10 -6.05 -12.11 3.57
CA ALA A 10 -6.22 -13.45 2.99
C ALA A 10 -7.09 -13.43 1.72
N ALA A 11 -8.22 -12.71 1.74
CA ALA A 11 -9.07 -12.53 0.56
C ALA A 11 -8.36 -11.77 -0.57
N THR A 12 -7.55 -10.77 -0.24
CA THR A 12 -6.70 -10.03 -1.20
C THR A 12 -5.70 -10.96 -1.87
N LEU A 13 -5.07 -11.87 -1.12
CA LEU A 13 -4.16 -12.87 -1.68
C LEU A 13 -4.88 -13.89 -2.57
N ALA A 14 -6.09 -14.30 -2.21
CA ALA A 14 -6.93 -15.13 -3.09
C ALA A 14 -7.28 -14.39 -4.39
N MET A 15 -7.60 -13.10 -4.30
CA MET A 15 -7.83 -12.24 -5.47
C MET A 15 -6.57 -12.13 -6.34
N GLN A 16 -5.41 -11.92 -5.71
CA GLN A 16 -4.10 -11.86 -6.38
C GLN A 16 -3.79 -13.17 -7.12
N ALA A 17 -4.01 -14.32 -6.47
CA ALA A 17 -3.76 -15.63 -7.07
C ALA A 17 -4.65 -15.89 -8.29
N LYS A 18 -5.87 -15.34 -8.31
CA LYS A 18 -6.84 -15.53 -9.40
C LYS A 18 -6.66 -14.55 -10.56
N PHE A 19 -6.44 -13.28 -10.25
CA PHE A 19 -6.50 -12.20 -11.24
C PHE A 19 -5.12 -11.65 -11.63
N GLY A 20 -4.10 -11.77 -10.77
CA GLY A 20 -2.77 -11.23 -11.03
C GLY A 20 -2.41 -10.08 -10.09
N GLN A 21 -1.79 -9.03 -10.62
CA GLN A 21 -1.24 -7.95 -9.80
C GLN A 21 -2.35 -7.07 -9.21
N ILE A 22 -2.30 -6.80 -7.90
CA ILE A 22 -3.37 -6.07 -7.19
C ILE A 22 -2.86 -4.72 -6.67
N LEU A 23 -3.64 -3.67 -6.90
CA LEU A 23 -3.45 -2.37 -6.25
C LEU A 23 -4.11 -2.40 -4.86
N CYS A 24 -3.31 -2.22 -3.82
CA CYS A 24 -3.75 -2.20 -2.43
C CYS A 24 -3.74 -0.77 -1.89
N SER A 25 -4.78 -0.36 -1.17
CA SER A 25 -4.86 0.98 -0.59
C SER A 25 -5.58 1.00 0.76
N ALA A 26 -5.40 2.11 1.48
CA ALA A 26 -6.05 2.42 2.75
C ALA A 26 -6.00 3.94 2.97
N PRO A 27 -6.91 4.53 3.78
CA PRO A 27 -7.08 5.99 3.87
C PRO A 27 -5.86 6.73 4.44
N THR A 28 -5.08 6.09 5.30
CA THR A 28 -3.92 6.71 5.96
C THR A 28 -2.63 5.95 5.68
N HIS A 29 -1.48 6.60 5.82
CA HIS A 29 -0.19 5.94 5.72
C HIS A 29 -0.08 4.76 6.70
N VAL A 30 -0.46 4.96 7.97
CA VAL A 30 -0.43 3.89 8.99
C VAL A 30 -1.28 2.69 8.57
N ALA A 31 -2.49 2.92 8.05
CA ALA A 31 -3.34 1.82 7.59
C ALA A 31 -2.73 1.07 6.39
N VAL A 32 -2.07 1.78 5.46
CA VAL A 32 -1.36 1.13 4.34
C VAL A 32 -0.17 0.32 4.85
N ASP A 33 0.55 0.79 5.88
CA ASP A 33 1.64 0.04 6.52
C ASP A 33 1.14 -1.26 7.16
N ASP A 34 0.11 -1.17 7.98
CA ASP A 34 -0.48 -2.34 8.66
C ASP A 34 -0.99 -3.36 7.64
N PHE A 35 -1.66 -2.90 6.59
CA PHE A 35 -2.16 -3.77 5.53
C PHE A 35 -1.02 -4.44 4.75
N ALA A 36 0.00 -3.67 4.34
CA ALA A 36 1.18 -4.17 3.65
C ALA A 36 1.94 -5.21 4.49
N ASN A 37 2.15 -4.93 5.77
CA ASN A 37 2.78 -5.84 6.72
C ASN A 37 2.01 -7.14 6.87
N ARG A 38 0.68 -7.05 6.96
CA ARG A 38 -0.16 -8.24 7.09
C ARG A 38 -0.12 -9.12 5.83
N LEU A 39 -0.15 -8.50 4.66
CA LEU A 39 0.01 -9.19 3.37
C LEU A 39 1.35 -9.92 3.29
N ASP A 40 2.45 -9.26 3.67
CA ASP A 40 3.79 -9.85 3.68
C ASP A 40 3.88 -11.03 4.67
N GLN A 41 3.40 -10.86 5.91
CA GLN A 41 3.40 -11.94 6.92
C GLN A 41 2.67 -13.19 6.46
N ILE A 42 1.44 -13.03 5.94
CA ILE A 42 0.63 -14.17 5.47
C ILE A 42 1.30 -14.81 4.27
N THR A 43 1.81 -14.01 3.34
CA THR A 43 2.49 -14.50 2.15
C THR A 43 3.74 -15.33 2.50
N ARG A 44 4.56 -14.85 3.44
CA ARG A 44 5.74 -15.57 3.93
C ARG A 44 5.34 -16.88 4.59
N SER A 45 4.36 -16.84 5.49
CA SER A 45 3.85 -18.03 6.17
C SER A 45 3.33 -19.09 5.19
N ILE A 46 2.56 -18.67 4.16
CA ILE A 46 2.07 -19.58 3.11
C ILE A 46 3.24 -20.18 2.33
N ALA A 47 4.23 -19.37 1.94
CA ALA A 47 5.38 -19.85 1.19
C ALA A 47 6.25 -20.81 2.03
N GLU A 48 6.46 -20.51 3.31
CA GLU A 48 7.21 -21.37 4.24
C GLU A 48 6.52 -22.71 4.44
N GLU A 49 5.22 -22.71 4.71
CA GLU A 49 4.46 -23.95 4.93
C GLU A 49 4.37 -24.79 3.65
N TYR A 50 4.13 -24.16 2.50
CA TYR A 50 4.06 -24.87 1.22
C TYR A 50 5.41 -25.42 0.75
N ASN A 51 6.51 -24.78 1.16
CA ASN A 51 7.86 -25.20 0.81
C ASN A 51 8.48 -26.16 1.82
N LYS A 52 7.77 -26.50 2.89
CA LYS A 52 8.24 -27.42 3.91
C LYS A 52 8.58 -28.78 3.29
N GLY A 53 9.82 -29.22 3.48
CA GLY A 53 10.32 -30.48 2.91
C GLY A 53 10.75 -30.42 1.45
N LYS A 54 10.63 -29.27 0.76
CA LYS A 54 11.13 -29.07 -0.61
C LYS A 54 12.58 -28.61 -0.60
N LYS A 55 13.39 -29.13 -1.55
CA LYS A 55 14.78 -28.72 -1.74
C LYS A 55 14.86 -27.33 -2.38
N ALA A 56 15.98 -26.64 -2.21
CA ALA A 56 16.10 -25.23 -2.56
C ALA A 56 15.81 -24.95 -4.05
N ASP A 57 16.15 -25.91 -4.91
CA ASP A 57 16.10 -25.94 -6.37
C ASP A 57 14.82 -26.58 -6.95
N ASP A 58 13.88 -26.99 -6.10
CA ASP A 58 12.64 -27.63 -6.54
C ASP A 58 11.74 -26.66 -7.33
N PRO A 59 11.40 -26.95 -8.60
CA PRO A 59 10.60 -26.07 -9.45
C PRO A 59 9.16 -25.89 -8.96
N SER A 60 8.68 -26.77 -8.08
CA SER A 60 7.35 -26.68 -7.47
C SER A 60 7.32 -25.79 -6.23
N ARG A 61 8.43 -25.15 -5.84
CA ARG A 61 8.46 -24.22 -4.71
C ARG A 61 7.63 -22.98 -5.01
N LEU A 62 6.87 -22.55 -4.02
CA LEU A 62 6.14 -21.30 -4.06
C LEU A 62 7.06 -20.17 -3.61
N ARG A 63 7.30 -19.20 -4.49
CA ARG A 63 7.91 -17.94 -4.06
C ARG A 63 6.95 -17.16 -3.18
N HIS A 64 7.47 -16.45 -2.19
CA HIS A 64 6.67 -15.42 -1.54
C HIS A 64 6.27 -14.37 -2.60
N ARG A 65 5.03 -13.89 -2.53
CA ARG A 65 4.56 -12.77 -3.35
C ARG A 65 5.40 -11.54 -3.02
N PHE A 66 5.70 -10.78 -4.07
CA PHE A 66 6.47 -9.56 -3.97
C PHE A 66 5.51 -8.40 -3.70
N MET A 67 5.54 -7.90 -2.47
CA MET A 67 4.76 -6.75 -2.04
C MET A 67 5.62 -5.50 -2.09
N LEU A 68 5.09 -4.45 -2.70
CA LEU A 68 5.77 -3.18 -2.84
C LEU A 68 4.91 -2.05 -2.28
N ARG A 69 5.37 -1.36 -1.24
CA ARG A 69 4.76 -0.10 -0.81
C ARG A 69 5.45 1.06 -1.51
N VAL A 70 4.69 1.87 -2.23
CA VAL A 70 5.25 2.96 -3.06
C VAL A 70 4.83 4.32 -2.55
N PHE A 71 5.84 5.14 -2.28
CA PHE A 71 5.76 6.58 -2.12
C PHE A 71 6.08 7.30 -3.44
N THR A 72 6.07 8.63 -3.45
CA THR A 72 6.40 9.40 -4.67
C THR A 72 7.83 9.07 -5.14
N SER A 73 8.05 8.98 -6.46
CA SER A 73 9.36 8.59 -7.03
C SER A 73 10.53 9.44 -6.53
N ASN A 74 10.32 10.72 -6.26
CA ASN A 74 11.35 11.62 -5.74
C ASN A 74 11.67 11.35 -4.26
N ASN A 75 10.68 10.95 -3.46
CA ASN A 75 10.90 10.61 -2.06
C ASN A 75 11.59 9.25 -1.95
N GLU A 76 11.20 8.27 -2.77
CA GLU A 76 11.82 6.95 -2.83
C GLU A 76 13.29 7.03 -3.28
N LEU A 77 13.58 7.81 -4.33
CA LEU A 77 14.95 7.99 -4.81
C LEU A 77 15.83 8.70 -3.79
N ARG A 78 15.28 9.72 -3.09
CA ARG A 78 15.98 10.39 -1.99
C ARG A 78 16.24 9.43 -0.82
N ALA A 79 15.28 8.59 -0.46
CA ALA A 79 15.41 7.64 0.64
C ALA A 79 16.41 6.51 0.30
N LEU A 80 16.38 5.99 -0.94
CA LEU A 80 17.35 5.02 -1.44
C LEU A 80 18.76 5.60 -1.44
N ARG A 81 18.93 6.82 -1.97
CA ARG A 81 20.22 7.50 -1.97
C ARG A 81 20.77 7.72 -0.55
N ALA A 82 19.93 8.17 0.37
CA ALA A 82 20.32 8.35 1.77
C ALA A 82 20.75 7.04 2.44
N LEU A 83 20.10 5.92 2.10
CA LEU A 83 20.42 4.60 2.66
C LEU A 83 21.69 4.00 2.05
N LEU A 84 21.93 4.22 0.76
CA LEU A 84 23.17 3.83 0.07
C LEU A 84 24.39 4.67 0.52
N GLU A 85 24.18 5.92 0.90
CA GLU A 85 25.24 6.83 1.40
C GLU A 85 25.64 6.53 2.86
N LYS A 86 24.73 5.99 3.70
CA LYS A 86 25.01 5.63 5.10
C LYS A 86 24.31 4.32 5.51
N PRO A 87 24.95 3.16 5.30
CA PRO A 87 24.42 1.86 5.70
C PRO A 87 24.19 1.76 7.22
N ASP A 88 25.05 2.35 8.04
CA ASP A 88 24.92 2.25 9.51
C ASP A 88 23.83 3.16 10.10
N ALA A 89 23.26 4.07 9.30
CA ALA A 89 22.13 4.92 9.70
C ALA A 89 20.78 4.20 9.66
N ILE A 90 20.77 2.89 9.31
CA ILE A 90 19.57 2.04 9.22
C ILE A 90 18.72 2.09 10.52
N ASP A 91 19.35 2.19 11.69
CA ASP A 91 18.64 2.28 12.98
C ASP A 91 18.28 3.72 13.40
N ALA A 92 19.08 4.72 12.99
CA ALA A 92 18.90 6.12 13.39
C ALA A 92 17.81 6.84 12.57
N ALA A 93 17.70 6.53 11.26
CA ALA A 93 16.71 7.11 10.36
C ALA A 93 15.27 6.61 10.63
N GLY A 94 15.10 5.54 11.42
CA GLY A 94 13.79 5.09 11.89
C GLY A 94 13.10 6.05 12.86
N LYS A 95 13.83 6.98 13.48
CA LYS A 95 13.32 7.85 14.55
C LYS A 95 12.89 9.26 14.10
N THR A 96 13.23 9.71 12.89
CA THR A 96 13.03 11.10 12.45
C THR A 96 11.81 11.32 11.54
N GLY A 97 10.87 10.37 11.49
CA GLY A 97 9.59 10.55 10.77
C GLY A 97 9.69 10.59 9.24
N TYR A 98 10.89 10.38 8.67
CA TYR A 98 11.11 10.23 7.23
C TYR A 98 10.94 8.78 6.74
N ARG A 99 10.69 7.85 7.68
CA ARG A 99 10.37 6.45 7.45
C ARG A 99 8.90 6.22 7.79
N SER A 100 8.17 5.55 6.91
CA SER A 100 7.28 4.51 7.44
C SER A 100 8.15 3.36 7.93
N PRO A 101 7.81 2.68 9.03
CA PRO A 101 8.60 1.58 9.59
C PRO A 101 9.06 0.53 8.56
N ASP A 102 8.34 0.35 7.44
CA ASP A 102 8.50 -0.79 6.53
C ASP A 102 8.97 -0.46 5.11
N SER A 103 9.92 0.47 4.95
CA SER A 103 10.71 0.60 3.70
C SER A 103 11.67 -0.60 3.51
N ARG A 104 11.17 -1.84 3.54
CA ARG A 104 11.95 -3.08 3.31
C ARG A 104 12.61 -3.13 1.94
N LEU A 105 12.06 -2.40 0.97
CA LEU A 105 12.56 -2.31 -0.40
C LEU A 105 13.87 -1.56 -0.52
N LEU A 106 14.07 -0.54 0.32
CA LEU A 106 15.33 0.18 0.40
C LEU A 106 16.42 -0.71 1.02
N LEU A 107 16.05 -1.58 1.96
CA LEU A 107 16.94 -2.58 2.54
C LEU A 107 17.28 -3.70 1.55
N GLU A 108 16.33 -4.21 0.77
CA GLU A 108 16.61 -5.27 -0.24
C GLU A 108 17.38 -4.73 -1.44
N ALA A 109 17.06 -3.52 -1.94
CA ALA A 109 17.81 -2.87 -3.01
C ALA A 109 19.23 -2.50 -2.54
N ALA A 110 19.37 -1.92 -1.35
CA ALA A 110 20.68 -1.68 -0.77
C ALA A 110 21.40 -3.00 -0.45
N SER A 111 20.69 -4.05 -0.01
CA SER A 111 21.29 -5.37 0.22
C SER A 111 21.79 -5.97 -1.09
N ILE A 112 21.09 -5.85 -2.22
CA ILE A 112 21.57 -6.33 -3.53
C ILE A 112 22.84 -5.58 -3.94
N PHE A 113 22.87 -4.26 -3.80
CA PHE A 113 24.06 -3.47 -4.11
C PHE A 113 25.22 -3.72 -3.14
N SER A 114 24.94 -3.87 -1.84
CA SER A 114 25.91 -4.26 -0.81
C SER A 114 26.41 -5.69 -1.01
N LEU A 115 25.58 -6.60 -1.52
CA LEU A 115 25.95 -7.99 -1.81
C LEU A 115 26.78 -8.07 -3.10
N LEU A 116 26.53 -7.21 -4.10
CA LEU A 116 27.40 -7.04 -5.27
C LEU A 116 28.79 -6.47 -4.89
N LEU A 117 28.84 -5.58 -3.91
CA LEU A 117 30.08 -5.03 -3.33
C LEU A 117 30.82 -6.08 -2.48
N ALA A 118 30.11 -6.79 -1.61
CA ALA A 118 30.65 -7.82 -0.73
C ALA A 118 31.11 -9.09 -1.48
N THR A 119 30.52 -9.36 -2.65
CA THR A 119 30.96 -10.45 -3.55
C THR A 119 32.14 -10.06 -4.44
N GLY A 120 32.62 -8.81 -4.37
CA GLY A 120 33.76 -8.32 -5.17
C GLY A 120 33.47 -8.18 -6.66
N ASN A 121 32.20 -8.28 -7.07
CA ASN A 121 31.78 -8.18 -8.47
C ASN A 121 31.86 -6.75 -9.01
N ILE A 122 31.83 -5.74 -8.12
CA ILE A 122 32.05 -4.33 -8.48
C ILE A 122 33.02 -3.70 -7.49
N SER A 123 33.89 -2.80 -7.97
CA SER A 123 34.76 -2.02 -7.08
C SER A 123 33.99 -0.85 -6.44
N TYR A 124 34.44 -0.39 -5.26
CA TYR A 124 33.85 0.81 -4.61
C TYR A 124 33.92 2.07 -5.50
N ALA A 125 34.93 2.16 -6.37
CA ALA A 125 35.07 3.26 -7.33
C ALA A 125 34.02 3.18 -8.46
N GLU A 126 33.69 1.99 -8.96
CA GLU A 126 32.59 1.77 -9.90
C GLU A 126 31.22 1.97 -9.25
N TYR A 127 31.05 1.51 -8.01
CA TYR A 127 29.87 1.79 -7.20
C TYR A 127 29.65 3.30 -7.00
N SER A 128 30.72 4.04 -6.67
CA SER A 128 30.66 5.49 -6.50
C SER A 128 30.37 6.24 -7.80
N LYS A 129 30.83 5.74 -8.95
CA LYS A 129 30.48 6.30 -10.28
C LYS A 129 29.03 5.97 -10.67
N LEU A 130 28.57 4.75 -10.39
CA LEU A 130 27.16 4.35 -10.52
C LEU A 130 26.25 5.17 -9.60
N LEU A 131 26.72 5.62 -8.43
CA LEU A 131 25.99 6.58 -7.60
C LEU A 131 25.95 8.00 -8.20
N ALA A 132 27.02 8.42 -8.87
CA ALA A 132 27.16 9.76 -9.43
C ALA A 132 26.35 9.97 -10.73
N ASP A 133 26.28 8.97 -11.61
CA ASP A 133 25.49 8.96 -12.85
C ASP A 133 24.15 8.18 -12.72
N GLY A 134 23.86 7.65 -11.53
CA GLY A 134 22.89 6.58 -11.30
C GLY A 134 21.42 6.95 -11.40
N ASP A 135 21.08 8.22 -11.54
CA ASP A 135 19.70 8.68 -11.48
C ASP A 135 18.80 7.96 -12.52
N ALA A 136 19.34 7.68 -13.71
CA ALA A 136 18.65 6.92 -14.75
C ALA A 136 18.58 5.41 -14.44
N ILE A 137 19.66 4.84 -13.90
CA ILE A 137 19.76 3.42 -13.53
C ILE A 137 18.82 3.11 -12.35
N TYR A 138 18.81 3.96 -11.32
CA TYR A 138 17.90 3.85 -10.17
C TYR A 138 16.44 4.02 -10.59
N LYS A 139 16.14 4.98 -11.47
CA LYS A 139 14.79 5.11 -12.03
C LYS A 139 14.36 3.87 -12.81
N GLY A 140 15.26 3.29 -13.61
CA GLY A 140 15.02 2.04 -14.33
C GLY A 140 14.74 0.88 -13.38
N PHE A 141 15.64 0.63 -12.43
CA PHE A 141 15.50 -0.43 -11.43
C PHE A 141 14.23 -0.30 -10.59
N MET A 142 13.93 0.90 -10.07
CA MET A 142 12.69 1.16 -9.33
C MET A 142 11.45 0.93 -10.20
N THR A 143 11.50 1.31 -11.47
CA THR A 143 10.41 1.05 -12.42
C THR A 143 10.21 -0.46 -12.62
N ASP A 144 11.29 -1.22 -12.76
CA ASP A 144 11.22 -2.67 -12.91
C ASP A 144 10.68 -3.36 -11.65
N MET A 145 11.11 -2.93 -10.46
CA MET A 145 10.54 -3.40 -9.19
C MET A 145 9.04 -3.13 -9.13
N ILE A 146 8.61 -1.90 -9.44
CA ILE A 146 7.19 -1.53 -9.46
C ILE A 146 6.42 -2.41 -10.44
N ASN A 147 6.93 -2.60 -11.65
CA ASN A 147 6.28 -3.44 -12.66
C ASN A 147 6.19 -4.93 -12.27
N LYS A 148 7.10 -5.43 -11.44
CA LYS A 148 7.12 -6.83 -10.98
C LYS A 148 6.36 -7.09 -9.68
N ALA A 149 5.91 -6.05 -8.98
CA ALA A 149 5.16 -6.20 -7.73
C ALA A 149 3.86 -6.98 -7.94
N ASP A 150 3.68 -8.07 -7.20
CA ASP A 150 2.41 -8.82 -7.17
C ASP A 150 1.32 -8.02 -6.45
N LEU A 151 1.73 -7.21 -5.47
CA LEU A 151 0.85 -6.35 -4.67
C LEU A 151 1.51 -4.97 -4.56
N LEU A 152 0.82 -3.93 -5.04
CA LEU A 152 1.29 -2.55 -4.96
C LEU A 152 0.49 -1.78 -3.90
N CYS A 153 1.10 -1.42 -2.78
CA CYS A 153 0.45 -0.73 -1.66
C CYS A 153 0.70 0.78 -1.70
N THR A 154 -0.35 1.60 -1.63
CA THR A 154 -0.21 3.07 -1.63
C THR A 154 -1.43 3.79 -1.05
N THR A 155 -1.30 5.08 -0.72
CA THR A 155 -2.44 5.90 -0.26
C THR A 155 -3.24 6.47 -1.44
N PRO A 156 -4.54 6.79 -1.27
CA PRO A 156 -5.36 7.41 -2.31
C PRO A 156 -4.78 8.71 -2.89
N ALA A 157 -4.11 9.51 -2.05
CA ALA A 157 -3.47 10.74 -2.49
C ALA A 157 -2.30 10.50 -3.47
N ASN A 158 -1.67 9.32 -3.39
CA ASN A 158 -0.52 8.97 -4.22
C ASN A 158 -0.92 8.21 -5.49
N THR A 159 -2.13 7.64 -5.58
CA THR A 159 -2.58 6.92 -6.78
C THR A 159 -2.71 7.80 -8.03
N THR A 160 -2.82 9.11 -7.85
CA THR A 160 -2.86 10.10 -8.94
C THR A 160 -1.47 10.53 -9.41
N ARG A 161 -0.41 10.13 -8.70
CA ARG A 161 0.97 10.54 -8.96
C ARG A 161 1.75 9.44 -9.66
N LYS A 162 2.58 9.81 -10.63
CA LYS A 162 3.47 8.86 -11.30
C LYS A 162 4.38 8.15 -10.26
N PRO A 163 4.61 6.84 -10.41
CA PRO A 163 4.28 6.01 -11.58
C PRO A 163 2.95 5.24 -11.46
N ILE A 164 2.17 5.47 -10.41
CA ILE A 164 1.04 4.62 -10.02
C ILE A 164 -0.10 4.57 -11.06
N PRO A 165 -0.54 5.70 -11.66
CA PRO A 165 -1.55 5.65 -12.73
C PRO A 165 -1.12 4.78 -13.92
N THR A 166 0.15 4.91 -14.34
CA THR A 166 0.71 4.13 -15.46
C THR A 166 0.76 2.65 -15.11
N TRP A 167 1.17 2.32 -13.89
CA TRP A 167 1.20 0.93 -13.43
C TRP A 167 -0.22 0.34 -13.35
N LYS A 168 -1.17 1.07 -12.75
CA LYS A 168 -2.57 0.64 -12.62
C LYS A 168 -3.18 0.33 -13.99
N GLN A 169 -2.95 1.20 -14.97
CA GLN A 169 -3.49 1.01 -16.32
C GLN A 169 -2.91 -0.20 -17.04
N ARG A 170 -1.64 -0.56 -16.78
CA ARG A 170 -0.92 -1.61 -17.50
C ARG A 170 -0.97 -2.98 -16.83
N PHE A 171 -0.99 -3.01 -15.50
CA PHE A 171 -0.69 -4.22 -14.73
C PHE A 171 -1.77 -4.58 -13.72
N ALA A 172 -2.46 -3.59 -13.14
CA ALA A 172 -3.45 -3.89 -12.11
C ALA A 172 -4.60 -4.71 -12.69
N SER A 173 -4.87 -5.84 -12.05
CA SER A 173 -5.93 -6.78 -12.37
C SER A 173 -7.04 -6.77 -11.31
N GLY A 174 -6.90 -5.94 -10.28
CA GLY A 174 -7.88 -5.72 -9.23
C GLY A 174 -7.41 -4.69 -8.21
N VAL A 175 -8.33 -4.29 -7.34
CA VAL A 175 -8.11 -3.29 -6.28
C VAL A 175 -8.59 -3.84 -4.94
N ALA A 176 -7.78 -3.74 -3.90
CA ALA A 176 -8.14 -4.10 -2.53
C ALA A 176 -7.98 -2.89 -1.59
N ILE A 177 -9.00 -2.62 -0.77
CA ILE A 177 -9.02 -1.44 0.10
C ILE A 177 -9.33 -1.84 1.53
N ASP A 178 -8.35 -1.64 2.39
CA ASP A 178 -8.50 -1.75 3.85
C ASP A 178 -9.04 -0.45 4.44
N GLU A 179 -9.66 -0.56 5.61
CA GLU A 179 -10.24 0.56 6.35
C GLU A 179 -11.19 1.40 5.48
N ALA A 180 -11.89 0.75 4.54
CA ALA A 180 -12.76 1.40 3.57
C ALA A 180 -13.97 2.10 4.23
N GLY A 181 -14.25 1.82 5.50
CA GLY A 181 -15.23 2.54 6.32
C GLY A 181 -14.74 3.89 6.83
N ASN A 182 -13.42 4.09 6.87
CA ASN A 182 -12.75 5.33 7.28
C ASN A 182 -12.28 6.17 6.08
N MET A 183 -12.50 5.69 4.85
CA MET A 183 -12.13 6.37 3.60
C MET A 183 -13.32 7.19 3.08
N ASN A 184 -13.08 8.38 2.51
CA ASN A 184 -14.14 9.11 1.79
C ASN A 184 -14.33 8.54 0.37
N ARG A 185 -15.48 8.78 -0.26
CA ARG A 185 -15.74 8.27 -1.62
C ARG A 185 -14.85 8.87 -2.71
N ALA A 186 -14.37 10.11 -2.55
CA ALA A 186 -13.47 10.72 -3.52
C ALA A 186 -12.12 10.00 -3.58
N ASP A 187 -11.58 9.61 -2.42
CA ASP A 187 -10.40 8.78 -2.28
C ASP A 187 -10.60 7.39 -2.90
N LEU A 188 -11.77 6.76 -2.69
CA LEU A 188 -12.08 5.52 -3.41
C LEU A 188 -12.01 5.73 -4.93
N TYR A 189 -12.58 6.83 -5.45
CA TYR A 189 -12.55 7.10 -6.88
C TYR A 189 -11.14 7.35 -7.41
N SER A 190 -10.23 7.92 -6.61
CA SER A 190 -8.83 8.05 -7.02
C SER A 190 -8.10 6.71 -7.10
N VAL A 191 -8.52 5.71 -6.32
CA VAL A 191 -7.92 4.36 -6.32
C VAL A 191 -8.58 3.44 -7.35
N TRP A 192 -9.91 3.32 -7.34
CA TRP A 192 -10.67 2.35 -8.13
C TRP A 192 -11.28 2.92 -9.41
N GLY A 193 -11.63 4.21 -9.42
CA GLY A 193 -12.43 4.84 -10.47
C GLY A 193 -11.95 4.60 -11.91
N ASN A 194 -12.92 4.56 -12.83
CA ASN A 194 -12.75 4.50 -14.28
C ASN A 194 -11.94 3.30 -14.84
N THR A 195 -11.86 2.19 -14.09
CA THR A 195 -11.10 1.01 -14.55
C THR A 195 -11.88 -0.29 -14.58
N LEU A 196 -13.12 -0.33 -14.04
CA LEU A 196 -13.96 -1.53 -13.90
C LEU A 196 -13.23 -2.76 -13.32
N LEU A 197 -12.09 -2.53 -12.64
CA LEU A 197 -11.31 -3.59 -12.03
C LEU A 197 -12.12 -4.24 -10.90
N PRO A 198 -12.00 -5.57 -10.69
CA PRO A 198 -12.50 -6.22 -9.49
C PRO A 198 -12.06 -5.45 -8.25
N CYS A 199 -13.01 -5.12 -7.37
CA CYS A 199 -12.79 -4.30 -6.20
C CYS A 199 -13.22 -5.03 -4.94
N PHE A 200 -12.30 -5.16 -4.00
CA PHE A 200 -12.55 -5.76 -2.70
C PHE A 200 -12.40 -4.69 -1.62
N LEU A 201 -13.52 -4.34 -1.00
CA LEU A 201 -13.59 -3.34 0.08
C LEU A 201 -13.81 -4.07 1.40
N PHE A 202 -13.02 -3.74 2.41
CA PHE A 202 -13.18 -4.28 3.75
C PHE A 202 -12.80 -3.25 4.81
N GLY A 203 -13.28 -3.48 6.02
CA GLY A 203 -13.23 -2.52 7.11
C GLY A 203 -14.55 -2.50 7.87
N HIS A 204 -14.66 -1.62 8.87
CA HIS A 204 -15.89 -1.47 9.62
C HIS A 204 -16.82 -0.47 8.93
N PRO A 205 -18.00 -0.89 8.39
CA PRO A 205 -18.94 0.04 7.82
C PRO A 205 -19.54 0.88 8.94
N LEU A 206 -19.17 2.16 9.00
CA LEU A 206 -19.83 3.08 9.91
C LEU A 206 -21.20 3.44 9.39
N HIS A 207 -22.22 3.04 10.14
CA HIS A 207 -23.59 3.44 9.89
C HIS A 207 -23.94 4.66 10.76
N PRO A 208 -24.68 5.65 10.25
CA PRO A 208 -25.31 6.66 11.09
C PRO A 208 -26.52 6.02 11.80
N PRO A 209 -26.27 5.23 12.88
CA PRO A 209 -26.46 5.69 14.26
C PRO A 209 -25.28 5.36 15.22
N ASP A 210 -24.21 4.73 14.73
CA ASP A 210 -23.02 4.36 15.53
C ASP A 210 -22.04 5.54 15.74
N ILE A 211 -22.38 6.71 15.17
CA ILE A 211 -21.73 8.00 15.48
C ILE A 211 -22.18 8.43 16.88
N THR A 212 -21.64 7.76 17.90
CA THR A 212 -21.68 8.30 19.25
C THR A 212 -20.74 9.51 19.32
N PRO A 213 -20.94 10.48 20.23
CA PRO A 213 -20.05 11.63 20.40
C PRO A 213 -18.57 11.27 20.63
N ASN A 214 -18.29 10.01 20.97
CA ASN A 214 -16.96 9.47 21.25
C ASN A 214 -16.41 8.53 20.16
N TYR A 215 -17.15 8.30 19.06
CA TYR A 215 -16.68 7.42 17.99
C TYR A 215 -15.64 8.14 17.11
N GLN A 216 -14.37 7.72 17.24
CA GLN A 216 -13.23 8.25 16.49
C GLN A 216 -12.99 7.45 15.19
N GLY A 217 -13.97 7.44 14.30
CA GLY A 217 -13.78 6.86 12.97
C GLY A 217 -14.80 7.39 11.97
N GLY A 218 -14.54 7.10 10.70
CA GLY A 218 -15.26 7.64 9.55
C GLY A 218 -14.39 8.62 8.76
N PRO A 219 -14.84 9.04 7.57
CA PRO A 219 -14.07 9.95 6.76
C PRO A 219 -13.95 11.32 7.44
N THR A 220 -12.73 11.88 7.49
CA THR A 220 -12.45 13.16 8.18
C THR A 220 -12.69 14.37 7.26
N PHE A 221 -13.35 15.41 7.77
CA PHE A 221 -13.59 16.69 7.08
C PHE A 221 -13.20 17.87 7.96
N MET A 222 -12.49 18.84 7.40
CA MET A 222 -12.09 20.05 8.12
C MET A 222 -13.20 21.12 8.07
N THR A 223 -13.88 21.27 6.93
CA THR A 223 -14.74 22.43 6.62
C THR A 223 -16.25 22.18 6.77
N THR A 224 -16.66 21.33 7.73
CA THR A 224 -18.06 20.89 7.88
C THR A 224 -19.03 22.02 8.21
N ASN A 225 -18.62 22.93 9.11
CA ASN A 225 -19.48 24.00 9.63
C ASN A 225 -18.99 25.40 9.24
N GLU A 226 -17.89 25.48 8.49
CA GLU A 226 -17.31 26.75 8.08
C GLU A 226 -18.19 27.44 7.04
N LYS A 227 -18.35 28.76 7.17
CA LYS A 227 -19.16 29.58 6.29
C LYS A 227 -18.33 30.71 5.68
N ASP A 228 -18.66 31.09 4.45
CA ASP A 228 -18.12 32.29 3.82
C ASP A 228 -18.68 33.57 4.44
N GLY A 229 -18.20 34.74 4.00
CA GLY A 229 -18.68 36.04 4.46
C GLY A 229 -20.16 36.33 4.14
N ASN A 230 -20.80 35.51 3.30
CA ASN A 230 -22.22 35.59 2.95
C ASN A 230 -23.06 34.59 3.76
N GLY A 231 -22.47 33.84 4.69
CA GLY A 231 -23.15 32.85 5.52
C GLY A 231 -23.42 31.50 4.82
N ASN A 232 -22.89 31.28 3.60
CA ASN A 232 -22.98 30.00 2.92
C ASN A 232 -21.95 29.02 3.47
N PHE A 233 -22.33 27.76 3.65
CA PHE A 233 -21.36 26.71 3.98
C PHE A 233 -20.29 26.58 2.90
N LEU A 234 -19.02 26.54 3.31
CA LEU A 234 -17.87 26.32 2.42
C LEU A 234 -17.92 24.92 1.82
N ASN A 235 -18.31 23.91 2.59
CA ASN A 235 -18.53 22.55 2.10
C ASN A 235 -20.00 22.16 2.17
N ARG A 236 -20.74 22.48 1.10
CA ARG A 236 -22.16 22.12 0.96
C ARG A 236 -22.41 20.61 0.90
N PHE A 237 -21.37 19.82 0.66
CA PHE A 237 -21.44 18.35 0.54
C PHE A 237 -20.87 17.64 1.77
N ALA A 238 -20.63 18.33 2.89
CA ALA A 238 -20.02 17.71 4.07
C ALA A 238 -20.80 16.48 4.59
N ALA A 239 -22.13 16.53 4.57
CA ALA A 239 -22.98 15.41 4.96
C ALA A 239 -22.82 14.19 4.02
N ASP A 240 -22.72 14.43 2.71
CA ASP A 240 -22.53 13.39 1.70
C ASP A 240 -21.09 12.85 1.70
N GLY A 241 -20.11 13.70 1.99
CA GLY A 241 -18.71 13.33 2.22
C GLY A 241 -18.56 12.38 3.40
N GLY A 242 -19.33 12.59 4.47
CA GLY A 242 -19.37 11.74 5.67
C GLY A 242 -19.70 10.27 5.41
N VAL A 243 -20.27 9.94 4.25
CA VAL A 243 -20.63 8.57 3.88
C VAL A 243 -19.43 7.87 3.25
N SER A 244 -18.91 6.86 3.96
CA SER A 244 -17.85 6.00 3.45
C SER A 244 -18.30 5.13 2.27
N PRO A 245 -17.39 4.66 1.42
CA PRO A 245 -17.71 3.70 0.37
C PRO A 245 -18.44 2.45 0.85
N LEU A 246 -18.01 1.86 1.97
CA LEU A 246 -18.67 0.67 2.51
C LEU A 246 -20.13 0.97 2.87
N ALA A 247 -20.37 2.07 3.59
CA ALA A 247 -21.72 2.48 3.96
C ALA A 247 -22.58 2.77 2.72
N PHE A 248 -22.01 3.44 1.72
CA PHE A 248 -22.68 3.71 0.45
C PHE A 248 -23.10 2.43 -0.27
N PHE A 249 -22.18 1.48 -0.48
CA PHE A 249 -22.50 0.25 -1.20
C PHE A 249 -23.50 -0.64 -0.45
N VAL A 250 -23.40 -0.72 0.87
CA VAL A 250 -24.41 -1.39 1.71
C VAL A 250 -25.78 -0.74 1.52
N ALA A 251 -25.85 0.60 1.57
CA ALA A 251 -27.10 1.34 1.39
C ALA A 251 -27.70 1.17 -0.01
N THR A 252 -26.89 0.94 -1.04
CA THR A 252 -27.36 0.62 -2.40
C THR A 252 -27.86 -0.82 -2.57
N GLY A 253 -27.78 -1.65 -1.52
CA GLY A 253 -28.24 -3.04 -1.55
C GLY A 253 -27.21 -4.05 -2.04
N ILE A 254 -25.92 -3.68 -2.15
CA ILE A 254 -24.85 -4.64 -2.44
C ILE A 254 -24.70 -5.59 -1.24
N PRO A 255 -24.73 -6.92 -1.45
CA PRO A 255 -24.54 -7.87 -0.37
C PRO A 255 -23.14 -7.73 0.25
N VAL A 256 -23.08 -7.69 1.58
CA VAL A 256 -21.82 -7.61 2.32
C VAL A 256 -21.67 -8.80 3.26
N TYR A 257 -20.48 -9.38 3.27
CA TYR A 257 -20.12 -10.45 4.20
C TYR A 257 -19.68 -9.85 5.53
N ARG A 258 -20.30 -10.30 6.63
CA ARG A 258 -19.93 -9.90 7.99
C ARG A 258 -19.16 -11.02 8.68
N LEU A 259 -17.94 -10.72 9.11
CA LEU A 259 -17.17 -11.60 9.99
C LEU A 259 -17.83 -11.61 11.38
N LYS A 260 -18.37 -12.76 11.78
CA LYS A 260 -19.07 -12.92 13.08
C LYS A 260 -18.16 -13.42 14.19
N THR A 261 -17.03 -14.04 13.84
CA THR A 261 -16.08 -14.63 14.78
C THR A 261 -14.80 -13.79 14.79
N GLN A 262 -14.36 -13.41 15.99
CA GLN A 262 -13.00 -12.90 16.20
C GLN A 262 -12.11 -14.12 16.50
N PRO A 263 -10.99 -14.30 15.79
CA PRO A 263 -9.98 -15.31 16.12
C PRO A 263 -9.25 -14.98 17.42
#